data_AF-A0A4R1H3Z1-F1
#
_entry.id   AF-A0A4R1H3Z1-F1
#
_cell.length_a   1.000
_cell.length_b   1.000
_cell.length_c   1.000
_cell.angle_alpha   90.00
_cell.angle_beta   90.00
_cell.angle_gamma   90.00
#
_symmetry.space_group_name_H-M   'P 1'
#
loop_
_entity.id
_entity.type
_entity.pdbx_description
1 polymer ?
#
loop_
_entity_poly.entity_id
_entity_poly.type
_entity_poly.pdbx_seq_one_letter_code
_entity_poly.pdbx_strand_id
1 'polypeptide(L)'
;MKKQRRSFTPEFKLEAASLVLDQGYSIAEACRSLGIGDTALRRWVDQLRAERDGETPASKAMTPEQKRIQELEARVKRLEQEKDILKKASALLMSDEFKRMR
;
A
#
# COMPACT_ATOMS: atom_id res chain seq x y z
N MET A 1 4.40 -29.16 -11.47
CA MET A 1 3.97 -27.92 -12.16
C MET A 1 3.57 -26.87 -11.13
N LYS A 2 4.10 -25.64 -11.21
CA LYS A 2 3.79 -24.55 -10.25
C LYS A 2 2.39 -24.01 -10.59
N LYS A 3 1.44 -24.09 -9.65
CA LYS A 3 0.09 -23.54 -9.84
C LYS A 3 0.19 -22.01 -10.01
N GLN A 4 -0.33 -21.47 -11.11
CA GLN A 4 -0.37 -20.03 -11.35
C GLN A 4 -1.14 -19.34 -10.21
N ARG A 5 -0.53 -18.35 -9.56
CA ARG A 5 -1.21 -17.61 -8.47
C ARG A 5 -2.29 -16.72 -9.08
N ARG A 6 -3.53 -16.86 -8.61
CA ARG A 6 -4.63 -15.94 -8.96
C ARG A 6 -4.34 -14.58 -8.34
N SER A 7 -4.46 -13.52 -9.13
CA SER A 7 -4.40 -12.13 -8.68
C SER A 7 -5.81 -11.55 -8.62
N PHE A 8 -6.10 -10.79 -7.56
CA PHE A 8 -7.38 -10.12 -7.36
C PHE A 8 -7.16 -8.61 -7.26
N THR A 9 -8.11 -7.84 -7.79
CA THR A 9 -8.10 -6.38 -7.71
C THR A 9 -8.36 -5.93 -6.26
N PRO A 10 -7.84 -4.75 -5.84
CA PRO A 10 -8.13 -4.22 -4.51
C PRO A 10 -9.62 -4.07 -4.23
N GLU A 11 -10.41 -3.70 -5.24
CA GLU A 11 -11.86 -3.51 -5.16
C GLU A 11 -12.56 -4.84 -4.85
N PHE A 12 -12.18 -5.91 -5.56
CA PHE A 12 -12.72 -7.24 -5.28
C PHE A 12 -12.39 -7.74 -3.87
N LYS A 13 -11.16 -7.47 -3.41
CA LYS A 13 -10.74 -7.84 -2.05
C LYS A 13 -11.53 -7.06 -0.99
N LEU A 14 -11.77 -5.77 -1.24
CA LEU A 14 -12.57 -4.91 -0.37
C LEU A 14 -13.99 -5.45 -0.26
N GLU A 15 -14.66 -5.73 -1.38
CA GLU A 15 -16.02 -6.28 -1.40
C GLU A 15 -16.08 -7.65 -0.68
N ALA A 16 -15.14 -8.55 -0.97
CA ALA A 16 -15.08 -9.87 -0.35
C ALA A 16 -14.91 -9.79 1.17
N ALA A 17 -14.06 -8.89 1.67
CA ALA A 17 -13.87 -8.69 3.09
C ALA A 17 -15.07 -7.98 3.75
N SER A 18 -15.73 -7.06 3.04
CA SER A 18 -16.96 -6.39 3.48
C SER A 18 -18.14 -7.34 3.64
N LEU A 19 -18.25 -8.43 2.85
CA LEU A 19 -19.26 -9.47 3.10
C LEU A 19 -19.17 -10.03 4.52
N VAL A 20 -17.95 -10.22 5.02
CA VAL A 20 -17.70 -10.78 6.36
C VAL A 20 -17.87 -9.72 7.44
N LEU A 21 -17.30 -8.53 7.25
CA LEU A 21 -17.29 -7.48 8.28
C LEU A 21 -18.61 -6.73 8.40
N ASP A 22 -19.28 -6.46 7.28
CA ASP A 22 -20.44 -5.57 7.21
C ASP A 22 -21.75 -6.34 7.05
N GLN A 23 -21.72 -7.45 6.31
CA GLN A 23 -22.93 -8.24 5.99
C GLN A 23 -23.08 -9.49 6.85
N GLY A 24 -22.15 -9.75 7.78
CA GLY A 24 -22.24 -10.83 8.76
C GLY A 24 -22.03 -12.24 8.21
N TYR A 25 -21.51 -12.39 6.99
CA TYR A 25 -21.19 -13.70 6.44
C TYR A 25 -20.07 -14.37 7.23
N SER A 26 -20.15 -15.68 7.43
CA SER A 26 -18.97 -16.42 7.85
C SER A 26 -17.94 -16.46 6.72
N ILE A 27 -16.65 -16.54 7.10
CA ILE A 27 -15.55 -16.68 6.13
C ILE A 27 -15.79 -17.89 5.22
N ALA A 28 -16.29 -18.99 5.75
CA ALA A 28 -16.56 -20.21 4.99
C ALA A 28 -17.68 -20.01 3.94
N GLU A 29 -18.73 -19.27 4.27
CA GLU A 29 -19.83 -18.95 3.34
C GLU A 29 -19.37 -18.02 2.22
N ALA A 30 -18.67 -16.93 2.58
CA ALA A 30 -18.11 -15.99 1.60
C ALA A 30 -17.10 -16.69 0.68
N CYS A 31 -16.26 -17.59 1.19
CA CYS A 31 -15.36 -18.40 0.38
C CYS A 31 -16.08 -19.31 -0.62
N ARG A 32 -17.17 -19.97 -0.20
CA ARG A 32 -17.98 -20.82 -1.09
C ARG A 32 -18.68 -20.00 -2.16
N SER A 33 -19.24 -18.85 -1.79
CA SER A 33 -19.95 -17.96 -2.72
C SER A 33 -19.01 -17.36 -3.78
N LEU A 34 -17.83 -16.89 -3.37
CA LEU A 34 -16.88 -16.20 -4.25
C LEU A 34 -15.84 -17.12 -4.91
N GLY A 35 -15.78 -18.40 -4.53
CA GLY A 35 -14.78 -19.35 -5.04
C GLY A 35 -13.34 -18.97 -4.68
N ILE A 36 -13.13 -18.44 -3.48
CA ILE A 36 -11.84 -18.00 -2.95
C ILE A 36 -11.37 -18.88 -1.80
N GLY A 37 -10.05 -18.97 -1.60
CA GLY A 37 -9.48 -19.75 -0.50
C GLY A 37 -9.64 -19.07 0.86
N ASP A 38 -9.98 -19.85 1.89
CA ASP A 38 -10.19 -19.39 3.28
C ASP A 38 -9.01 -18.55 3.81
N THR A 39 -7.77 -19.00 3.60
CA THR A 39 -6.57 -18.28 4.04
C THR A 39 -6.42 -16.91 3.36
N ALA A 40 -6.86 -16.77 2.11
CA ALA A 40 -6.79 -15.50 1.40
C ALA A 40 -7.84 -14.53 1.94
N LEU A 41 -9.07 -15.01 2.14
CA LEU A 41 -10.15 -14.19 2.67
C LEU A 41 -9.86 -13.71 4.10
N ARG A 42 -9.36 -14.58 4.99
CA ARG A 42 -8.93 -14.18 6.35
C ARG A 42 -7.97 -13.01 6.32
N ARG A 43 -6.92 -13.10 5.49
CA ARG A 43 -5.92 -12.02 5.36
C ARG A 43 -6.54 -10.72 4.87
N TRP A 44 -7.50 -10.76 3.96
CA TRP A 44 -8.17 -9.54 3.47
C TRP A 44 -9.11 -8.96 4.52
N VAL A 45 -9.78 -9.81 5.30
CA VAL A 45 -10.61 -9.37 6.43
C VAL A 45 -9.75 -8.67 7.49
N ASP A 46 -8.62 -9.27 7.87
CA ASP A 46 -7.69 -8.68 8.84
C ASP A 46 -7.10 -7.37 8.31
N GLN A 47 -6.70 -7.34 7.03
CA GLN A 47 -6.20 -6.12 6.39
C GLN A 47 -7.26 -5.01 6.35
N LEU A 48 -8.52 -5.34 6.05
CA LEU A 48 -9.60 -4.35 6.00
C LEU A 48 -9.91 -3.80 7.39
N ARG A 49 -9.84 -4.62 8.44
CA ARG A 49 -9.96 -4.14 9.82
C ARG A 49 -8.85 -3.14 10.16
N ALA A 50 -7.59 -3.52 9.92
CA ALA A 50 -6.45 -2.64 10.17
C ALA A 50 -6.55 -1.31 9.39
N GLU A 51 -6.93 -1.37 8.11
CA GLU A 51 -7.13 -0.18 7.27
C GLU A 51 -8.21 0.75 7.83
N ARG A 52 -9.30 0.20 8.39
CA ARG A 52 -10.38 0.96 9.05
C ARG A 52 -9.97 1.54 10.40
N ASP A 53 -9.06 0.87 11.10
CA ASP A 53 -8.44 1.36 12.32
C ASP A 53 -7.36 2.43 12.03
N GLY A 54 -7.15 2.77 10.76
CA GLY A 54 -6.24 3.83 10.32
C GLY A 54 -4.84 3.34 9.96
N GLU A 55 -4.56 2.04 10.03
CA GLU A 55 -3.26 1.49 9.69
C GLU A 55 -3.07 1.41 8.17
N THR A 56 -2.07 2.14 7.66
CA THR A 56 -1.69 2.08 6.25
C THR A 56 -0.91 0.78 5.97
N PRO A 57 -1.39 -0.09 5.08
CA PRO A 57 -0.72 -1.36 4.81
C PRO A 57 0.55 -1.15 3.99
N ALA A 58 1.52 -2.05 4.12
CA ALA A 58 2.67 -2.08 3.21
C ALA A 58 2.32 -2.65 1.82
N SER A 59 1.27 -3.49 1.75
CA SER A 59 0.69 -3.96 0.49
C SER A 59 -0.26 -2.92 -0.12
N LYS A 60 -0.69 -3.13 -1.37
CA LYS A 60 -1.72 -2.28 -1.98
C LYS A 60 -2.94 -2.15 -1.07
N ALA A 61 -3.24 -0.91 -0.68
CA ALA A 61 -4.42 -0.58 0.11
C ALA A 61 -5.71 -0.96 -0.63
N MET A 62 -6.71 -1.39 0.12
CA MET A 62 -8.02 -1.77 -0.40
C MET A 62 -8.98 -0.57 -0.36
N THR A 63 -8.96 0.17 0.74
CA THR A 63 -9.81 1.35 0.95
C THR A 63 -9.29 2.56 0.13
N PRO A 64 -10.19 3.40 -0.41
CA PRO A 64 -9.79 4.60 -1.17
C PRO A 64 -8.93 5.57 -0.36
N GLU A 65 -9.24 5.72 0.93
CA GLU A 65 -8.49 6.57 1.84
C GLU A 65 -7.06 6.09 2.02
N GLN A 66 -6.85 4.81 2.36
CA GLN A 66 -5.50 4.27 2.53
C GLN A 66 -4.71 4.23 1.22
N LYS A 67 -5.38 4.04 0.08
CA LYS A 67 -4.74 4.21 -1.24
C LYS A 67 -4.20 5.63 -1.41
N ARG A 68 -4.99 6.65 -1.01
CA ARG A 68 -4.57 8.04 -1.08
C ARG A 68 -3.42 8.33 -0.14
N ILE A 69 -3.44 7.78 1.08
CA ILE A 69 -2.34 7.91 2.04
C ILE A 69 -1.04 7.35 1.43
N GLN A 70 -1.07 6.13 0.86
CA GLN A 70 0.10 5.55 0.19
C GLN A 70 0.65 6.41 -0.95
N GLU A 71 -0.23 6.97 -1.79
CA GLU A 71 0.17 7.87 -2.87
C GLU A 71 0.87 9.12 -2.35
N LEU A 72 0.34 9.69 -1.26
CA LEU A 72 0.91 10.88 -0.63
C LEU A 72 2.25 10.58 0.03
N GLU A 73 2.38 9.47 0.77
CA GLU A 73 3.65 9.03 1.34
C GLU A 73 4.72 8.80 0.26
N ALA A 74 4.35 8.17 -0.85
CA ALA A 74 5.26 7.97 -1.97
C ALA A 74 5.70 9.30 -2.61
N ARG A 75 4.79 10.27 -2.69
CA ARG A 75 5.09 11.62 -3.19
C ARG A 75 6.01 12.38 -2.24
N VAL A 76 5.74 12.34 -0.93
CA VAL A 76 6.58 12.98 0.10
C VAL A 76 7.99 12.42 0.03
N LYS A 77 8.13 11.09 0.02
CA LYS A 77 9.43 10.43 -0.09
C LYS A 77 10.21 10.85 -1.34
N ARG A 78 9.54 10.99 -2.49
CA ARG A 78 10.17 11.48 -3.71
C ARG A 78 10.67 12.93 -3.55
N LEU A 79 9.82 13.81 -3.02
CA LEU A 79 10.16 15.21 -2.81
C LEU A 79 11.34 15.37 -1.82
N GLU A 80 11.39 14.55 -0.77
CA GLU A 80 12.51 14.52 0.16
C GLU A 80 13.81 14.10 -0.53
N GLN A 81 13.77 13.08 -1.37
CA GLN A 81 14.93 12.66 -2.17
C GLN A 81 15.40 13.75 -3.13
N GLU A 82 14.48 14.40 -3.84
CA GLU A 82 14.79 15.51 -4.75
C GLU A 82 15.43 16.68 -3.99
N LYS A 83 14.87 17.06 -2.84
CA LYS A 83 15.43 18.09 -1.96
C LYS A 83 16.83 17.74 -1.49
N ASP A 84 17.08 16.49 -1.12
CA ASP A 84 18.39 16.04 -0.66
C ASP A 84 19.43 16.03 -1.77
N ILE A 85 19.04 15.64 -3.00
CA ILE A 85 19.89 15.73 -4.18
C ILE A 85 20.27 17.20 -4.45
N LEU A 86 19.28 18.10 -4.43
CA LEU A 86 19.52 19.53 -4.65
C LEU A 86 20.47 20.12 -3.59
N LYS A 87 20.25 19.81 -2.31
CA LYS A 87 21.15 20.25 -1.24
C LYS A 87 22.60 19.77 -1.44
N LYS A 88 22.78 18.50 -1.82
CA LYS A 88 24.12 17.94 -2.10
C LYS A 88 24.77 18.61 -3.30
N ALA A 89 24.02 18.86 -4.37
CA ALA A 89 24.52 19.57 -5.55
C ALA A 89 24.96 20.99 -5.20
N SER A 90 24.14 21.75 -4.47
CA SER A 90 24.50 23.11 -4.02
C SER A 90 25.76 23.13 -3.14
N ALA A 91 25.89 22.17 -2.21
CA ALA A 91 27.08 22.07 -1.35
C ALA A 91 28.36 21.76 -2.15
N LEU A 92 28.27 20.91 -3.17
CA LEU A 92 29.38 20.60 -4.06
C LEU A 92 29.80 21.83 -4.88
N LEU A 93 28.84 22.55 -5.46
CA LEU A 93 29.12 23.77 -6.24
C LEU A 93 29.80 24.84 -5.38
N MET A 94 29.30 25.09 -4.17
CA MET A 94 29.94 26.03 -3.24
C MET A 94 31.37 25.59 -2.88
N SER A 95 31.58 24.29 -2.63
CA SER A 95 32.91 23.76 -2.30
C SER A 95 33.91 23.93 -3.44
N ASP A 96 33.47 23.76 -4.68
CA ASP A 96 34.30 23.96 -5.87
C ASP A 96 34.64 25.43 -6.10
N GLU A 97 33.72 26.34 -5.81
CA GLU A 97 33.97 27.79 -5.85
C GLU A 97 35.05 28.21 -4.84
N PHE A 98 34.94 27.74 -3.60
CA PHE A 98 35.96 27.97 -2.56
C PHE A 98 37.34 27.39 -2.93
N LYS A 99 37.38 26.23 -3.59
CA LYS A 99 38.65 25.64 -4.06
C LYS A 99 39.28 26.45 -5.20
N ARG A 100 38.50 27.05 -6.09
CA ARG A 100 39.00 27.87 -7.21
C ARG A 100 39.53 29.25 -6.76
N MET A 101 39.06 29.76 -5.61
CA MET A 101 39.52 31.03 -5.04
C MET A 101 40.82 30.93 -4.25
N ARG A 102 41.31 29.72 -3.95
CA ARG A 102 42.53 29.47 -3.18
C ARG A 102 43.70 29.16 -4.11
#